data_AF-A0A3B4XJC1-F1
#
_entry.id   AF-A0A3B4XJC1-F1
#
_cell.length_a   1.000
_cell.length_b   1.000
_cell.length_c   1.000
_cell.angle_alpha   90.00
_cell.angle_beta   90.00
_cell.angle_gamma   90.00
#
_symmetry.space_group_name_H-M   'P 1'
#
loop_
_entity.id
_entity.type
_entity.pdbx_description
1 polymer ?
#
loop_
_entity_poly.entity_id
_entity_poly.type
_entity_poly.pdbx_seq_one_letter_code
_entity_poly.pdbx_strand_id
1 'polypeptide(L)'
;MLSIPDLIKKKRDGGVLTDEQVTTFIRAVTDKTIQDCQTGAMLMAIWQKGMVVKETETLTREMMKSGEVMSWPKEWAGLMVDKHSTGGVG
;
A
#
# COMPACT_ATOMS: atom_id res chain seq x y z
N MET A 1 -15.97 3.50 12.40
CA MET A 1 -14.92 3.24 11.38
C MET A 1 -15.49 3.58 10.02
N LEU A 2 -14.70 4.19 9.14
CA LEU A 2 -15.14 4.45 7.75
C LEU A 2 -15.15 3.12 6.96
N SER A 3 -16.15 2.95 6.10
CA SER A 3 -16.26 1.77 5.24
C SER A 3 -15.31 1.87 4.03
N ILE A 4 -15.03 0.76 3.35
CA ILE A 4 -14.23 0.77 2.10
C ILE A 4 -14.82 1.74 1.04
N PRO A 5 -16.15 1.74 0.77
CA PRO A 5 -16.75 2.76 -0.09
C PRO A 5 -16.46 4.21 0.33
N ASP A 6 -16.44 4.50 1.63
CA ASP A 6 -16.11 5.84 2.13
C ASP A 6 -14.64 6.21 1.86
N LEU A 7 -13.72 5.25 1.97
CA LEU A 7 -12.31 5.47 1.64
C LEU A 7 -12.12 5.71 0.14
N ILE A 8 -12.79 4.93 -0.70
CA ILE A 8 -12.78 5.12 -2.16
C ILE A 8 -13.32 6.51 -2.51
N LYS A 9 -14.46 6.90 -1.93
CA LYS A 9 -15.06 8.23 -2.12
C LYS A 9 -14.07 9.33 -1.72
N LYS A 10 -13.46 9.22 -0.54
CA LYS A 10 -12.48 10.19 -0.05
C LYS A 10 -11.31 10.34 -1.02
N LYS A 11 -10.72 9.23 -1.48
CA LYS A 11 -9.58 9.26 -2.40
C LYS A 11 -9.97 9.80 -3.77
N ARG A 12 -11.12 9.37 -4.31
CA ARG A 12 -11.70 9.85 -5.57
C ARG A 12 -11.91 11.36 -5.56
N ASP A 13 -12.35 11.91 -4.44
CA ASP A 13 -12.62 13.33 -4.27
C ASP A 13 -11.34 14.16 -3.99
N GLY A 14 -10.15 13.53 -4.05
CA GLY A 14 -8.85 14.18 -3.88
C GLY A 14 -8.39 14.30 -2.43
N GLY A 15 -9.09 13.64 -1.49
CA GLY A 15 -8.69 13.61 -0.09
C GLY A 15 -7.47 12.72 0.16
N VAL A 16 -6.63 13.13 1.12
CA VAL A 16 -5.47 12.37 1.59
C VAL A 16 -5.92 11.32 2.61
N LEU A 17 -5.59 10.06 2.39
CA LEU A 17 -5.85 8.96 3.32
C LEU A 17 -4.90 9.05 4.52
N THR A 18 -5.41 8.76 5.72
CA THR A 18 -4.56 8.63 6.92
C THR A 18 -3.87 7.26 6.92
N ASP A 19 -2.86 7.10 7.78
CA ASP A 19 -2.15 5.82 7.90
C ASP A 19 -3.09 4.67 8.24
N GLU A 20 -4.03 4.89 9.17
CA GLU A 20 -5.04 3.89 9.55
C GLU A 20 -5.98 3.53 8.40
N GLN A 21 -6.29 4.50 7.52
CA GLN A 21 -7.16 4.27 6.37
C GLN A 21 -6.46 3.44 5.30
N VAL A 22 -5.17 3.71 5.04
CA VAL A 22 -4.36 2.89 4.14
C VAL A 22 -4.19 1.47 4.71
N THR A 23 -3.88 1.32 5.99
CA THR A 23 -3.83 0.01 6.67
C THR A 23 -5.16 -0.73 6.55
N THR A 24 -6.29 -0.04 6.76
CA THR A 24 -7.62 -0.64 6.62
C THR A 24 -7.86 -1.18 5.22
N PHE A 25 -7.49 -0.42 4.18
CA PHE A 25 -7.62 -0.86 2.80
C PHE A 25 -6.72 -2.06 2.50
N ILE A 26 -5.43 -2.02 2.87
CA ILE A 26 -4.50 -3.12 2.64
C ILE A 26 -4.95 -4.41 3.33
N ARG A 27 -5.34 -4.33 4.61
CA ARG A 27 -5.87 -5.50 5.33
C ARG A 27 -7.11 -6.08 4.66
N ALA A 28 -8.02 -5.22 4.18
CA ALA A 28 -9.21 -5.71 3.52
C ALA A 28 -8.90 -6.48 2.22
N VAL A 29 -7.90 -6.02 1.47
CA VAL A 29 -7.37 -6.72 0.27
C VAL A 29 -6.71 -8.05 0.65
N THR A 30 -5.82 -8.04 1.64
CA THR A 30 -5.04 -9.24 2.02
C THR A 30 -5.90 -10.32 2.64
N ASP A 31 -6.87 -9.92 3.46
CA ASP A 31 -7.79 -10.82 4.16
C ASP A 31 -8.96 -11.26 3.27
N LYS A 32 -9.02 -10.77 2.02
CA LYS A 32 -10.09 -11.03 1.03
C LYS A 32 -11.49 -10.66 1.56
N THR A 33 -11.57 -9.61 2.36
CA THR A 33 -12.84 -9.08 2.91
C THR A 33 -13.41 -7.93 2.08
N ILE A 34 -12.64 -7.44 1.10
CA ILE A 34 -13.05 -6.47 0.09
C ILE A 34 -13.49 -7.18 -1.20
N GLN A 35 -14.41 -6.59 -1.97
CA GLN A 35 -14.75 -7.06 -3.31
C GLN A 35 -13.71 -6.60 -4.34
N ASP A 36 -13.42 -7.40 -5.36
CA ASP A 36 -12.45 -7.05 -6.43
C ASP A 36 -12.79 -5.73 -7.11
N CYS A 37 -14.08 -5.43 -7.30
CA CYS A 37 -14.54 -4.17 -7.89
C CYS A 37 -14.18 -2.95 -7.02
N GLN A 38 -14.14 -3.10 -5.70
CA GLN A 38 -13.76 -2.03 -4.77
C GLN A 38 -12.23 -1.82 -4.78
N THR A 39 -11.45 -2.90 -4.91
CA THR A 39 -10.00 -2.81 -5.15
C THR A 39 -9.73 -2.05 -6.44
N GLY A 40 -10.37 -2.44 -7.55
CA GLY A 40 -10.26 -1.74 -8.82
C GLY A 40 -10.66 -0.26 -8.74
N ALA A 41 -11.75 0.05 -8.04
CA ALA A 41 -12.20 1.43 -7.83
C ALA A 41 -11.21 2.28 -7.01
N MET A 42 -10.61 1.72 -5.95
CA MET A 42 -9.57 2.40 -5.18
C MET A 42 -8.33 2.66 -6.04
N LEU A 43 -7.86 1.66 -6.80
CA LEU A 43 -6.71 1.80 -7.69
C LEU A 43 -6.94 2.86 -8.76
N MET A 44 -8.15 2.91 -9.34
CA MET A 44 -8.53 3.95 -10.30
C MET A 44 -8.56 5.35 -9.66
N ALA A 45 -9.05 5.47 -8.42
CA ALA A 45 -9.02 6.73 -7.68
C ALA A 45 -7.58 7.19 -7.39
N ILE A 46 -6.69 6.26 -6.99
CA ILE A 46 -5.25 6.52 -6.79
C ILE A 46 -4.59 6.95 -8.10
N TRP A 47 -4.89 6.27 -9.21
CA TRP A 47 -4.33 6.64 -10.52
C TRP A 47 -4.72 8.07 -10.93
N GLN A 48 -5.98 8.47 -10.71
CA GLN A 48 -6.45 9.81 -11.08
C GLN A 48 -5.98 10.92 -10.14
N LYS A 49 -5.84 10.65 -8.83
CA LYS A 49 -5.54 11.69 -7.82
C LYS A 49 -4.12 11.62 -7.27
N GLY A 50 -3.37 10.58 -7.60
CA GLY A 50 -2.06 10.30 -7.03
C GLY A 50 -2.12 9.95 -5.55
N MET A 51 -0.94 9.85 -4.95
CA MET A 51 -0.74 9.71 -3.51
C MET A 51 0.33 10.69 -3.05
N VAL A 52 0.17 11.27 -1.87
CA VAL A 52 1.26 12.01 -1.23
C VAL A 52 2.30 11.03 -0.70
N VAL A 53 3.53 11.49 -0.50
CA VAL A 53 4.66 10.66 -0.03
C VAL A 53 4.29 9.81 1.19
N LYS A 54 3.57 10.40 2.15
CA LYS A 54 3.16 9.69 3.37
C LYS A 54 2.20 8.53 3.09
N GLU A 55 1.26 8.71 2.18
CA GLU A 55 0.34 7.64 1.79
C GLU A 55 1.11 6.51 1.09
N THR A 56 2.05 6.83 0.20
CA THR A 56 2.88 5.84 -0.50
C THR A 56 3.78 5.08 0.49
N GLU A 57 4.42 5.77 1.43
CA GLU A 57 5.22 5.15 2.50
C GLU A 57 4.39 4.13 3.29
N THR A 58 3.19 4.52 3.73
CA THR A 58 2.31 3.62 4.47
C THR A 58 1.80 2.47 3.59
N LEU A 59 1.43 2.72 2.34
CA LEU A 59 1.02 1.66 1.42
C LEU A 59 2.12 0.62 1.26
N THR A 60 3.36 1.05 0.99
CA THR A 60 4.52 0.17 0.85
C THR A 60 4.78 -0.64 2.12
N ARG A 61 4.78 0.03 3.28
CA ARG A 61 5.04 -0.63 4.56
C ARG A 61 3.98 -1.67 4.92
N GLU A 62 2.70 -1.35 4.70
CA GLU A 62 1.61 -2.27 5.05
C GLU A 62 1.54 -3.45 4.07
N MET A 63 1.84 -3.24 2.78
CA MET A 63 2.01 -4.34 1.82
C MET A 63 3.22 -5.23 2.16
N MET A 64 4.35 -4.65 2.58
CA MET A 64 5.51 -5.43 3.04
C MET A 64 5.14 -6.31 4.24
N LYS A 65 4.38 -5.76 5.21
CA LYS A 65 3.96 -6.46 6.43
C LYS A 65 2.83 -7.47 6.21
N SER A 66 2.16 -7.48 5.06
CA SER A 66 1.08 -8.43 4.81
C SER A 66 1.56 -9.85 4.47
N GLY A 67 2.88 -10.02 4.32
CA GLY A 67 3.51 -11.32 4.11
C GLY A 67 4.62 -11.59 5.13
N GLU A 68 5.52 -12.48 4.76
CA GLU A 68 6.71 -12.76 5.57
C GLU A 68 7.75 -11.66 5.41
N VAL A 69 8.24 -11.13 6.53
CA VAL A 69 9.35 -10.17 6.57
C VAL A 69 10.58 -10.91 7.08
N MET A 70 11.56 -11.09 6.19
CA MET A 70 12.82 -11.75 6.53
C MET A 70 13.58 -10.97 7.60
N SER A 71 14.24 -11.70 8.49
CA SER A 71 15.11 -11.13 9.52
C SER A 71 16.51 -11.71 9.40
N TRP A 72 17.52 -10.91 9.75
CA TRP A 72 18.92 -11.27 9.62
C TRP A 72 19.62 -11.22 10.98
N PRO A 73 20.71 -12.01 11.16
CA PRO A 73 21.53 -11.93 12.35
C PRO A 73 22.07 -10.51 12.59
N LYS A 74 22.25 -10.13 13.86
CA LYS A 74 22.65 -8.76 14.24
C LYS A 74 24.03 -8.39 13.72
N GLU A 75 24.92 -9.37 13.59
CA GLU A 75 26.26 -9.24 13.03
C GLU A 75 26.27 -8.78 11.57
N TRP A 76 25.14 -8.90 10.85
CA TRP A 76 25.00 -8.44 9.46
C TRP A 76 24.37 -7.04 9.36
N ALA A 77 24.13 -6.38 10.50
CA ALA A 77 23.59 -5.02 10.51
C ALA A 77 24.49 -4.06 9.71
N GLY A 78 23.90 -3.36 8.74
CA GLY A 78 24.61 -2.42 7.86
C GLY A 78 25.33 -3.07 6.67
N LEU A 79 25.32 -4.40 6.54
CA LEU A 79 25.95 -5.12 5.42
C LEU A 79 24.95 -5.55 4.33
N MET A 80 23.66 -5.57 4.65
CA MET A 80 22.61 -6.00 3.73
C MET A 80 22.42 -4.97 2.62
N VAL A 81 22.67 -5.39 1.39
CA VAL A 81 22.45 -4.60 0.18
C VAL A 81 21.59 -5.40 -0.79
N ASP A 82 20.76 -4.68 -1.55
CA ASP A 82 19.95 -5.26 -2.61
C ASP A 82 19.96 -4.32 -3.81
N LYS A 83 19.66 -4.86 -4.99
CA LYS A 83 19.49 -4.09 -6.22
C LYS A 83 18.15 -4.42 -6.86
N HIS A 84 17.34 -3.39 -7.06
CA HIS A 84 16.10 -3.47 -7.81
C HIS A 84 16.21 -2.71 -9.14
N SER A 85 15.40 -3.09 -10.14
CA SER A 85 15.32 -2.42 -11.43
C SER A 85 13.86 -2.32 -11.85
N THR A 86 13.49 -1.22 -12.51
CA THR A 86 12.18 -1.08 -13.16
C THR A 86 12.06 -1.93 -14.43
N GLY A 87 13.19 -2.44 -14.96
CA GLY A 87 13.27 -3.17 -16.22
C GLY A 87 13.72 -2.31 -17.40
N GLY A 88 14.24 -2.97 -18.45
CA GLY A 88 14.79 -2.36 -19.67
C GLY A 88 15.23 -3.43 -20.68
N VAL A 89 15.77 -3.03 -21.82
CA VAL A 89 16.30 -3.93 -22.87
C VAL A 89 17.81 -3.76 -22.97
N GLY A 90 18.55 -4.80 -22.56
CA GLY A 90 20.02 -4.99 -22.70
C GLY A 90 20.89 -3.75 -22.66
#